data_AF-A0A831W817-F1
#
_entry.id   AF-A0A831W817-F1
#
_cell.length_a   1.000
_cell.length_b   1.000
_cell.length_c   1.000
_cell.angle_alpha   90.00
_cell.angle_beta   90.00
_cell.angle_gamma   90.00
#
_symmetry.space_group_name_H-M   'P 1'
#
loop_
_entity.id
_entity.type
_entity.pdbx_description
1 polymer ?
#
loop_
_entity_poly.entity_id
_entity_poly.type
_entity_poly.pdbx_seq_one_letter_code
_entity_poly.pdbx_strand_id
1 'polypeptide(L)'
;MRLLLDTHALIWWLMDDPNLPEAARDAIASPDNDVYVSHVSAWEIAVKRQLGKIEFPLEDFADILATNQFEPLPIRLEHLLALGDLPMHHRDPFDRLLIAQAKNGNLTLVSRDRNMRAYGIRLLWNEK
;
A
#
# COMPACT_ATOMS: atom_id res chain seq x y z
N MET A 1 7.11 11.08 8.40
CA MET A 1 6.38 11.02 7.09
C MET A 1 5.11 10.20 7.27
N ARG A 2 4.13 10.32 6.38
CA ARG A 2 2.96 9.45 6.37
C ARG A 2 3.04 8.54 5.15
N LEU A 3 3.28 7.25 5.38
CA LEU A 3 3.53 6.25 4.34
C LEU A 3 2.27 5.42 4.13
N LEU A 4 1.91 5.12 2.88
CA LEU A 4 0.93 4.08 2.56
C LEU A 4 1.67 2.93 1.91
N LEU A 5 1.57 1.73 2.46
CA LEU A 5 2.20 0.56 1.83
C LEU A 5 1.31 0.05 0.70
N ASP A 6 1.93 -0.16 -0.46
CA ASP A 6 1.36 -1.02 -1.49
C ASP A 6 1.36 -2.48 -1.02
N THR A 7 0.49 -3.31 -1.57
CA THR A 7 0.31 -4.70 -1.15
C THR A 7 1.60 -5.51 -1.34
N HIS A 8 2.33 -5.33 -2.43
CA HIS A 8 3.62 -6.02 -2.58
C HIS A 8 4.68 -5.52 -1.61
N ALA A 9 4.67 -4.22 -1.27
CA ALA A 9 5.63 -3.64 -0.33
C ALA A 9 5.39 -4.18 1.09
N LEU A 10 4.13 -4.31 1.49
CA LEU A 10 3.75 -4.99 2.73
C LEU A 10 4.25 -6.44 2.77
N ILE A 11 3.98 -7.22 1.73
CA ILE A 11 4.41 -8.62 1.67
C ILE A 11 5.93 -8.73 1.73
N TRP A 12 6.65 -7.88 0.99
CA TRP A 12 8.12 -7.89 1.00
C TRP A 12 8.72 -7.45 2.34
N TRP A 13 8.11 -6.47 3.02
CA TRP A 13 8.50 -6.12 4.37
C TRP A 13 8.38 -7.32 5.33
N LEU A 14 7.23 -7.99 5.32
CA LEU A 14 6.94 -9.11 6.21
C LEU A 14 7.82 -10.34 5.96
N MET A 15 8.25 -10.52 4.72
CA MET A 15 9.09 -11.66 4.30
C MET A 15 10.60 -11.34 4.32
N ASP A 16 10.98 -10.16 4.79
CA ASP A 16 12.35 -9.65 4.70
C ASP A 16 12.94 -9.75 3.28
N ASP A 17 12.11 -9.47 2.26
CA ASP A 17 12.46 -9.69 0.86
C ASP A 17 13.44 -8.60 0.35
N PRO A 18 14.53 -8.98 -0.35
CA PRO A 18 15.52 -8.03 -0.86
C PRO A 18 15.01 -7.13 -2.00
N ASN A 19 13.83 -7.42 -2.57
CA ASN A 19 13.19 -6.55 -3.56
C ASN A 19 12.64 -5.26 -2.94
N LEU A 20 12.47 -5.19 -1.62
CA LEU A 20 12.14 -3.94 -0.92
C LEU A 20 13.42 -3.08 -0.82
N PRO A 21 13.48 -1.91 -1.49
CA PRO A 21 14.68 -1.08 -1.48
C PRO A 21 15.04 -0.60 -0.08
N GLU A 22 16.33 -0.45 0.20
CA GLU A 22 16.85 0.00 1.49
C GLU A 22 16.19 1.29 1.97
N ALA A 23 16.07 2.32 1.12
CA ALA A 23 15.39 3.56 1.51
C ALA A 23 13.91 3.39 1.88
N ALA A 24 13.19 2.43 1.27
CA ALA A 24 11.82 2.13 1.66
C ALA A 24 11.79 1.40 3.00
N ARG A 25 12.70 0.45 3.20
CA ARG A 25 12.86 -0.29 4.46
C ARG A 25 13.21 0.65 5.63
N ASP A 26 14.16 1.54 5.45
CA ASP A 26 14.57 2.53 6.45
C ASP A 26 13.40 3.47 6.80
N ALA A 27 12.64 3.90 5.79
CA ALA A 27 11.47 4.75 6.03
C ALA A 27 10.36 4.01 6.78
N ILE A 28 10.11 2.73 6.47
CA ILE A 28 9.12 1.92 7.19
C ILE A 28 9.57 1.64 8.64
N ALA A 29 10.86 1.39 8.86
CA ALA A 29 11.43 1.10 10.17
C ALA A 29 11.56 2.33 11.09
N SER A 30 11.54 3.53 10.52
CA SER A 30 11.75 4.77 11.27
C SER A 30 10.54 5.09 12.16
N PRO A 31 10.75 5.29 13.48
CA PRO A 31 9.66 5.62 14.41
C PRO A 31 9.10 7.04 14.21
N ASP A 32 9.75 7.88 13.41
CA ASP A 32 9.28 9.23 13.07
C ASP A 32 8.27 9.23 11.90
N ASN A 33 7.94 8.03 11.38
CA ASN A 33 7.02 7.85 10.27
C ASN A 33 5.77 7.08 10.70
N ASP A 34 4.60 7.61 10.34
CA ASP A 34 3.33 6.89 10.45
C ASP A 34 3.20 5.97 9.23
N VAL A 35 3.06 4.66 9.47
CA VAL A 35 2.93 3.66 8.41
C VAL A 35 1.51 3.16 8.33
N TYR A 36 0.84 3.44 7.22
CA TYR A 36 -0.52 3.02 6.95
C TYR A 36 -0.57 1.77 6.06
N VAL A 37 -1.48 0.86 6.36
CA VAL A 37 -1.81 -0.29 5.50
C VAL A 37 -3.31 -0.27 5.20
N SER A 38 -3.65 -0.22 3.92
CA SER A 38 -5.05 -0.18 3.50
C SER A 38 -5.76 -1.52 3.63
N HIS A 39 -7.05 -1.49 3.98
CA HIS A 39 -7.92 -2.66 3.82
C HIS A 39 -8.06 -3.12 2.35
N VAL A 40 -7.72 -2.26 1.38
CA VAL A 40 -7.60 -2.65 -0.03
C VAL A 40 -6.54 -3.73 -0.22
N SER A 41 -5.41 -3.65 0.50
CA SER A 41 -4.36 -4.66 0.44
C SER A 41 -4.82 -6.00 1.02
N ALA A 42 -5.58 -5.99 2.11
CA ALA A 42 -6.21 -7.20 2.64
C ALA A 42 -7.19 -7.81 1.62
N TRP A 43 -7.98 -6.97 0.94
CA TRP A 43 -8.89 -7.41 -0.11
C TRP A 43 -8.15 -8.01 -1.32
N GLU A 44 -7.09 -7.37 -1.79
CA GLU A 44 -6.25 -7.90 -2.88
C GLU A 44 -5.59 -9.23 -2.50
N ILE A 45 -5.06 -9.35 -1.28
CA ILE A 45 -4.49 -10.59 -0.75
C ILE A 45 -5.54 -11.70 -0.73
N ALA A 46 -6.76 -11.41 -0.25
CA ALA A 46 -7.86 -12.37 -0.24
C ALA A 46 -8.18 -12.92 -1.64
N VAL A 47 -8.26 -12.02 -2.63
CA VAL A 47 -8.51 -12.40 -4.03
C VAL A 47 -7.36 -13.23 -4.60
N LYS A 48 -6.10 -12.82 -4.36
CA LYS A 48 -4.93 -13.58 -4.82
C LYS A 48 -4.84 -14.97 -4.17
N ARG A 49 -5.17 -15.09 -2.88
CA ARG A 49 -5.23 -16.37 -2.16
C ARG A 49 -6.31 -17.28 -2.75
N GLN A 50 -7.50 -16.76 -3.02
CA GLN A 50 -8.58 -17.52 -3.66
C GLN A 50 -8.19 -18.04 -5.05
N LEU A 51 -7.40 -17.26 -5.79
CA LEU A 51 -6.86 -17.64 -7.09
C LEU A 51 -5.63 -18.58 -7.01
N GLY A 52 -5.20 -18.98 -5.81
CA GLY A 52 -4.02 -19.83 -5.59
C GLY A 52 -2.69 -19.17 -5.97
N LYS A 53 -2.65 -17.83 -6.05
CA LYS A 53 -1.45 -17.08 -6.47
C LYS A 53 -0.48 -16.80 -5.33
N ILE A 54 -0.99 -16.76 -4.09
CA ILE A 54 -0.19 -16.51 -2.89
C ILE A 54 -0.74 -17.34 -1.73
N GLU A 55 0.14 -17.67 -0.79
CA GLU A 55 -0.23 -18.13 0.55
C GLU A 55 0.05 -16.99 1.53
N PHE A 56 -0.97 -16.55 2.27
CA PHE A 56 -0.86 -15.47 3.25
C PHE A 56 -1.87 -15.72 4.38
N PRO A 57 -1.48 -15.59 5.67
CA PRO A 57 -2.36 -15.78 6.82
C PRO A 57 -3.27 -14.55 6.99
N LEU A 58 -4.30 -14.45 6.14
CA LEU A 58 -5.21 -13.30 6.12
C LEU A 58 -6.01 -13.16 7.42
N GLU A 59 -6.26 -14.29 8.09
CA GLU A 59 -6.93 -14.37 9.38
C GLU A 59 -6.17 -13.59 10.47
N ASP A 60 -4.84 -13.52 10.36
CA ASP A 60 -3.95 -12.85 11.31
C ASP A 60 -3.64 -11.40 10.91
N PHE A 61 -4.31 -10.86 9.87
CA PHE A 61 -3.96 -9.55 9.30
C PHE A 61 -3.96 -8.44 10.35
N ALA A 62 -4.93 -8.42 11.26
CA ALA A 62 -5.00 -7.44 12.34
C ALA A 62 -3.80 -7.54 13.30
N ASP A 63 -3.40 -8.76 13.67
CA ASP A 63 -2.26 -9.01 14.56
C ASP A 63 -0.92 -8.69 13.88
N ILE A 64 -0.82 -8.94 12.58
CA ILE A 64 0.32 -8.54 11.75
C ILE A 64 0.48 -7.02 11.78
N LEU A 65 -0.60 -6.26 11.57
CA LEU A 65 -0.54 -4.79 11.63
C LEU A 65 -0.13 -4.32 13.02
N ALA A 66 -0.75 -4.86 14.08
CA ALA A 66 -0.46 -4.46 15.46
C ALA A 66 1.00 -4.75 15.84
N THR A 67 1.53 -5.92 15.47
CA THR A 67 2.92 -6.33 15.77
C THR A 67 3.94 -5.44 15.06
N ASN A 68 3.62 -4.97 13.85
CA ASN A 68 4.46 -4.06 13.08
C ASN A 68 4.19 -2.58 13.38
N GLN A 69 3.28 -2.27 14.30
CA GLN A 69 2.86 -0.89 14.61
C GLN A 69 2.33 -0.13 13.38
N PHE A 70 1.67 -0.85 12.47
CA PHE A 70 1.06 -0.27 11.28
C PHE A 70 -0.38 0.18 11.57
N GLU A 71 -0.73 1.37 11.08
CA GLU A 71 -2.07 1.93 11.19
C GLU A 71 -2.99 1.37 10.09
N PRO A 72 -4.10 0.69 10.43
CA PRO A 72 -5.06 0.26 9.43
C PRO A 72 -5.76 1.47 8.79
N LEU A 73 -5.84 1.49 7.46
CA LEU A 73 -6.52 2.54 6.69
C LEU A 73 -7.80 1.98 6.04
N PRO A 74 -8.98 2.16 6.68
CA PRO A 74 -10.24 1.67 6.12
C PRO A 74 -10.64 2.44 4.86
N ILE A 75 -11.43 1.77 4.00
CA ILE A 75 -12.03 2.40 2.83
C ILE A 75 -13.23 3.22 3.30
N ARG A 76 -13.15 4.55 3.14
CA ARG A 76 -14.23 5.50 3.43
C ARG A 76 -14.88 5.98 2.13
N LEU A 77 -16.10 6.50 2.23
CA LEU A 77 -16.85 7.01 1.08
C LEU A 77 -16.07 8.06 0.28
N GLU A 78 -15.37 8.96 0.95
CA GLU A 78 -14.52 9.97 0.30
C GLU A 78 -13.44 9.39 -0.61
N HIS A 79 -12.91 8.19 -0.31
CA HIS A 79 -11.96 7.50 -1.19
C HIS A 79 -12.64 7.00 -2.46
N LEU A 80 -13.89 6.54 -2.34
CA LEU A 80 -14.68 6.05 -3.48
C LEU A 80 -15.13 7.19 -4.40
N LEU A 81 -15.45 8.35 -3.82
CA LEU A 81 -15.76 9.55 -4.61
C LEU A 81 -14.51 10.02 -5.37
N ALA A 82 -13.37 10.15 -4.67
CA ALA A 82 -12.10 10.52 -5.29
C ALA A 82 -11.64 9.53 -6.38
N LEU A 83 -11.94 8.23 -6.22
CA LEU A 83 -11.66 7.19 -7.22
C LEU A 83 -12.33 7.48 -8.57
N GLY A 84 -13.57 8.00 -8.54
CA GLY A 84 -14.36 8.34 -9.72
C GLY A 84 -13.75 9.49 -10.53
N ASP A 85 -13.03 10.39 -9.86
CA ASP A 85 -12.38 11.54 -10.48
C ASP A 85 -10.94 11.24 -10.98
N LEU A 86 -10.41 10.05 -10.68
CA LEU A 86 -9.06 9.67 -11.11
C LEU A 86 -9.01 9.42 -12.64
N PRO A 87 -7.99 9.96 -13.34
CA PRO A 87 -7.77 9.64 -14.75
C PRO A 87 -7.49 8.14 -14.96
N MET A 88 -7.84 7.65 -16.15
CA MET A 88 -7.69 6.23 -16.52
C MET A 88 -6.24 5.86 -16.91
N HIS A 89 -5.28 5.98 -15.98
CA HIS A 89 -3.91 5.48 -16.21
C HIS A 89 -3.72 4.02 -15.76
N HIS A 90 -4.47 3.55 -14.75
CA HIS A 90 -4.46 2.16 -14.27
C HIS A 90 -5.84 1.52 -14.46
N ARG A 91 -5.84 0.20 -14.72
CA ARG A 91 -7.06 -0.61 -14.83
C ARG A 91 -7.34 -1.43 -13.57
N ASP A 92 -6.30 -1.71 -12.77
CA ASP A 92 -6.46 -2.47 -11.54
C ASP A 92 -7.26 -1.65 -10.51
N PRO A 93 -8.41 -2.15 -10.02
CA PRO A 93 -9.20 -1.45 -9.02
C PRO A 93 -8.47 -1.27 -7.68
N PHE A 94 -7.57 -2.18 -7.30
CA PHE A 94 -6.83 -2.10 -6.03
C PHE A 94 -5.83 -0.94 -6.06
N ASP A 95 -5.00 -0.88 -7.11
CA ASP A 95 -4.05 0.22 -7.34
C ASP A 95 -4.76 1.56 -7.32
N ARG A 96 -5.89 1.67 -8.02
CA ARG A 96 -6.64 2.91 -8.08
C ARG A 96 -7.21 3.36 -6.74
N LEU A 97 -7.65 2.42 -5.90
CA LEU A 97 -8.12 2.74 -4.55
C LEU A 97 -6.96 3.15 -3.64
N LEU A 98 -5.79 2.50 -3.73
CA LEU A 98 -4.58 2.93 -3.02
C LEU A 98 -4.16 4.34 -3.43
N ILE A 99 -4.20 4.66 -4.73
CA ILE A 99 -3.92 5.99 -5.27
C ILE A 99 -4.93 7.01 -4.75
N ALA A 100 -6.23 6.67 -4.73
CA ALA A 100 -7.27 7.55 -4.19
C ALA A 100 -7.03 7.84 -2.69
N GLN A 101 -6.69 6.82 -1.90
CA GLN A 101 -6.35 6.98 -0.49
C GLN A 101 -5.08 7.81 -0.28
N ALA A 102 -4.02 7.55 -1.06
CA ALA A 102 -2.78 8.32 -0.99
C ALA A 102 -3.02 9.80 -1.31
N LYS A 103 -3.82 10.08 -2.34
CA LYS A 103 -4.15 11.44 -2.75
C LYS A 103 -4.98 12.18 -1.70
N ASN A 104 -6.03 11.55 -1.16
CA ASN A 104 -6.90 12.18 -0.15
C ASN A 104 -6.20 12.39 1.20
N GLY A 105 -5.35 11.44 1.60
CA GLY A 105 -4.62 11.49 2.86
C GLY A 105 -3.30 12.27 2.79
N ASN A 106 -2.92 12.78 1.61
CA ASN A 106 -1.58 13.30 1.31
C ASN A 106 -0.47 12.33 1.78
N LEU A 107 -0.63 11.04 1.49
CA LEU A 107 0.31 9.99 1.89
C LEU A 107 1.38 9.81 0.82
N THR A 108 2.55 9.35 1.23
CA THR A 108 3.58 8.88 0.30
C THR A 108 3.39 7.39 0.08
N LEU A 109 3.07 6.99 -1.14
CA LEU A 109 2.82 5.58 -1.46
C LEU A 109 4.16 4.86 -1.68
N VAL A 110 4.36 3.75 -0.97
CA VAL A 110 5.55 2.90 -1.08
C VAL A 110 5.25 1.82 -2.12
N SER A 111 5.54 2.12 -3.39
CA SER A 111 5.23 1.23 -4.52
C SER A 111 6.33 1.26 -5.58
N ARG A 112 6.57 0.11 -6.21
CA ARG A 112 7.47 0.00 -7.36
C ARG A 112 6.89 0.55 -8.66
N ASP A 113 5.57 0.75 -8.72
CA ASP A 113 4.91 1.21 -9.93
C ASP A 113 5.10 2.71 -10.12
N ARG A 114 6.07 3.06 -10.97
CA ARG A 114 6.40 4.46 -11.30
C ARG A 114 5.26 5.18 -12.03
N ASN A 115 4.34 4.46 -12.69
CA ASN A 115 3.22 5.07 -13.41
C ASN A 115 2.24 5.75 -12.45
N MET A 116 2.22 5.35 -11.17
CA MET A 116 1.37 5.98 -10.17
C MET A 116 1.71 7.47 -9.96
N ARG A 117 2.92 7.93 -10.30
CA ARG A 117 3.27 9.37 -10.28
C ARG A 117 2.40 10.21 -11.20
N ALA A 118 1.83 9.64 -12.26
CA ALA A 118 0.94 10.34 -13.18
C ALA A 118 -0.32 10.90 -12.49
N TYR A 119 -0.66 10.42 -11.29
CA TYR A 119 -1.78 10.91 -10.49
C TYR A 119 -1.46 12.12 -9.60
N GLY A 120 -0.19 12.57 -9.60
CA GLY A 120 0.29 13.67 -8.76
C GLY A 120 0.50 13.27 -7.29
N ILE A 121 0.68 11.98 -7.00
CA ILE A 121 0.97 11.49 -5.65
C ILE A 121 2.49 11.35 -5.44
N ARG A 122 2.90 11.38 -4.17
CA ARG A 122 4.30 11.13 -3.78
C ARG A 122 4.55 9.62 -3.77
N LEU A 123 5.62 9.17 -4.43
CA LEU A 123 6.07 7.79 -4.39
C LEU A 123 7.42 7.69 -3.67
N LEU A 124 7.55 6.68 -2.81
CA LEU A 124 8.83 6.26 -2.25
C LEU A 124 9.25 4.93 -2.90
N TRP A 125 10.16 5.01 -3.85
CA TRP A 125 10.84 3.86 -4.44
C TRP A 125 12.15 4.35 -5.05
N ASN A 126 13.29 3.78 -4.65
CA ASN A 126 14.57 4.23 -5.18
C ASN A 126 14.66 3.95 -6.68
N GLU A 127 15.05 4.99 -7.42
CA GLU A 127 15.57 4.87 -8.77
C GLU A 127 17.02 4.43 -8.64
N LYS A 128 17.27 3.15 -8.90
CA LYS A 128 18.44 2.85 -9.73
C LYS A 128 18.03 3.03 -11.19
#